data_AF-A0A6A6FNC8-F1
#
_entry.id   AF-A0A6A6FNC8-F1
#
_cell.length_a   1.000
_cell.length_b   1.000
_cell.length_c   1.000
_cell.angle_alpha   90.00
_cell.angle_beta   90.00
_cell.angle_gamma   90.00
#
_symmetry.space_group_name_H-M   'P 1'
#
loop_
_entity.id
_entity.type
_entity.pdbx_description
1 polymer ?
#
loop_
_entity_poly.entity_id
_entity_poly.type
_entity_poly.pdbx_seq_one_letter_code
_entity_poly.pdbx_strand_id
1 'polypeptide(L)'
;MDRAWDQLIQHRYFLINDDEAREAWGPDYEQYYRYPDTPDHEGGYVAGLDVLHTLHCVNMLRKSLYKDQYHEGEHGTKKFQQYHVDHCLDIVRQNIQCNSDLTLIPTRWWDGLGKTGRNFIDSDQVHTCRNFGMIREWAHGKWNRSHRVGDMHLPPVDLHHHIEDSQHAEEHGDS
;
A
#
# COMPACT_ATOMS: atom_id res chain seq x y z
N MET A 1 16.45 -5.06 8.46
CA MET A 1 15.06 -4.97 7.96
C MET A 1 14.22 -4.07 8.86
N ASP A 2 14.08 -4.38 10.16
CA ASP A 2 13.25 -3.58 11.09
C ASP A 2 13.63 -2.09 11.13
N ARG A 3 14.92 -1.77 11.27
CA ARG A 3 15.40 -0.38 11.22
C ARG A 3 14.99 0.38 9.94
N ALA A 4 15.02 -0.29 8.79
CA ALA A 4 14.66 0.34 7.52
C ALA A 4 13.15 0.61 7.45
N TRP A 5 12.33 -0.31 7.98
CA TRP A 5 10.91 -0.08 8.14
C TRP A 5 10.64 1.06 9.10
N ASP A 6 11.28 1.09 10.27
CA ASP A 6 11.10 2.14 11.27
C ASP A 6 11.49 3.52 10.71
N GLN A 7 12.57 3.60 9.92
CA GLN A 7 12.96 4.82 9.19
C GLN A 7 11.97 5.22 8.10
N LEU A 8 11.38 4.27 7.38
CA LEU A 8 10.38 4.56 6.35
C LEU A 8 9.11 5.15 6.96
N ILE A 9 8.74 4.69 8.16
CA ILE A 9 7.48 5.05 8.79
C ILE A 9 7.64 6.06 9.93
N GLN A 10 8.82 6.56 10.28
CA GLN A 10 8.94 7.51 11.40
C GLN A 10 8.20 8.83 11.11
N HIS A 11 7.91 9.61 12.17
CA HIS A 11 7.30 10.95 12.08
C HIS A 11 5.94 11.00 11.36
N ARG A 12 5.05 10.03 11.61
CA ARG A 12 3.74 9.92 10.92
C ARG A 12 2.67 10.90 11.40
N TYR A 13 2.91 11.55 12.53
CA TYR A 13 1.94 12.43 13.14
C TYR A 13 2.50 13.83 13.26
N PHE A 14 1.63 14.80 13.01
CA PHE A 14 1.92 16.22 13.06
C PHE A 14 0.66 16.96 13.52
N LEU A 15 0.84 18.23 13.90
CA LEU A 15 -0.27 19.11 14.26
C LEU A 15 -0.73 19.85 13.02
N ILE A 16 -2.05 19.99 12.87
CA ILE A 16 -2.69 20.90 11.93
C ILE A 16 -3.54 21.91 12.69
N ASN A 17 -3.70 23.09 12.14
CA ASN A 17 -4.52 24.14 12.74
C ASN A 17 -6.03 23.90 12.50
N ASP A 18 -6.85 24.76 13.08
CA ASP A 18 -8.30 24.69 12.98
C ASP A 18 -8.85 24.84 11.55
N ASP A 19 -8.23 25.67 10.71
CA ASP A 19 -8.65 25.87 9.33
C ASP A 19 -8.33 24.63 8.48
N GLU A 20 -7.13 24.08 8.62
CA GLU A 20 -6.71 22.84 7.96
C GLU A 20 -7.59 21.65 8.37
N ALA A 21 -7.90 21.52 9.67
CA ALA A 21 -8.75 20.47 10.20
C ALA A 21 -10.20 20.58 9.68
N ARG A 22 -10.74 21.80 9.63
CA ARG A 22 -12.08 22.06 9.09
C ARG A 22 -12.16 21.75 7.60
N GLU A 23 -11.12 22.11 6.83
CA GLU A 23 -11.05 21.78 5.41
C GLU A 23 -10.96 20.27 5.17
N ALA A 24 -10.12 19.58 5.95
CA ALA A 24 -9.89 18.15 5.79
C ALA A 24 -11.07 17.28 6.24
N TRP A 25 -11.74 17.65 7.34
CA TRP A 25 -12.73 16.78 8.02
C TRP A 25 -14.13 17.36 8.09
N GLY A 26 -14.33 18.58 7.59
CA GLY A 26 -15.63 19.23 7.53
C GLY A 26 -16.05 19.90 8.85
N PRO A 27 -17.36 20.23 9.00
CA PRO A 27 -17.85 21.05 10.11
C PRO A 27 -17.70 20.39 11.49
N ASP A 28 -17.67 19.06 11.54
CA ASP A 28 -17.61 18.28 12.80
C ASP A 28 -16.17 17.97 13.25
N TYR A 29 -15.15 18.66 12.68
CA TYR A 29 -13.74 18.43 12.98
C TYR A 29 -13.38 18.54 14.48
N GLU A 30 -14.14 19.30 15.27
CA GLU A 30 -13.93 19.48 16.70
C GLU A 30 -14.10 18.19 17.53
N GLN A 31 -14.70 17.14 16.95
CA GLN A 31 -14.83 15.84 17.61
C GLN A 31 -13.49 15.10 17.77
N TYR A 32 -12.47 15.49 17.01
CA TYR A 32 -11.15 14.86 17.03
C TYR A 32 -10.25 15.42 18.13
N TYR A 33 -9.23 14.66 18.48
CA TYR A 33 -8.32 15.04 19.55
C TYR A 33 -7.46 16.25 19.13
N ARG A 34 -7.66 17.37 19.85
CA ARG A 34 -6.81 18.56 19.78
C ARG A 34 -5.75 18.52 20.88
N TYR A 35 -4.49 18.52 20.49
CA TYR A 35 -3.37 18.73 21.40
C TYR A 35 -3.44 20.16 21.96
N PRO A 36 -3.29 20.34 23.29
CA PRO A 36 -3.44 21.66 23.92
C PRO A 36 -2.27 22.58 23.60
N ASP A 37 -2.52 23.89 23.71
CA ASP A 37 -1.46 24.89 23.67
C ASP A 37 -0.49 24.70 24.84
N THR A 38 0.79 24.96 24.61
CA THR A 38 1.83 24.98 25.65
C THR A 38 2.49 26.35 25.70
N PRO A 39 3.28 26.68 26.74
CA PRO A 39 4.02 27.93 26.79
C PRO A 39 4.98 28.13 25.61
N ASP A 40 5.45 27.04 24.98
CA ASP A 40 6.49 27.07 23.95
C ASP A 40 5.94 26.91 22.52
N HIS A 41 4.68 26.47 22.35
CA HIS A 41 4.07 26.27 21.04
C HIS A 41 2.54 26.27 21.08
N GLU A 42 1.92 26.72 19.99
CA GLU A 42 0.47 26.57 19.77
C GLU A 42 0.09 25.08 19.64
N GLY A 43 -1.09 24.75 20.13
CA GLY A 43 -1.71 23.44 20.01
C GLY A 43 -2.30 23.22 18.61
N GLY A 44 -2.96 22.09 18.42
CA GLY A 44 -3.56 21.76 17.13
C GLY A 44 -4.10 20.34 17.10
N TYR A 45 -4.76 19.97 16.01
CA TYR A 45 -5.28 18.62 15.84
C TYR A 45 -4.17 17.67 15.44
N VAL A 46 -4.10 16.52 16.10
CA VAL A 46 -3.12 15.49 15.73
C VAL A 46 -3.64 14.73 14.51
N ALA A 47 -2.95 14.90 13.39
CA ALA A 47 -3.23 14.24 12.12
C ALA A 47 -2.05 13.37 11.67
N GLY A 48 -2.31 12.41 10.81
CA GLY A 48 -1.30 11.71 10.02
C GLY A 48 -1.75 11.54 8.58
N LEU A 49 -0.88 11.01 7.73
CA LEU A 49 -1.23 10.63 6.36
C LEU A 49 -1.59 9.14 6.30
N ASP A 50 -2.64 8.80 5.57
CA ASP A 50 -3.07 7.39 5.46
C ASP A 50 -1.95 6.50 4.92
N VAL A 51 -1.21 6.91 3.88
CA VAL A 51 -0.06 6.15 3.34
C VAL A 51 0.93 5.70 4.42
N LEU A 52 1.25 6.55 5.39
CA LEU A 52 2.19 6.23 6.46
C LEU A 52 1.58 5.27 7.48
N HIS A 53 0.27 5.40 7.73
CA HIS A 53 -0.47 4.46 8.57
C HIS A 53 -0.64 3.09 7.90
N THR A 54 -0.96 3.05 6.59
CA THR A 54 -1.01 1.79 5.83
C THR A 54 0.34 1.07 5.85
N LEU A 55 1.45 1.80 5.66
CA LEU A 55 2.79 1.23 5.76
C LEU A 55 3.10 0.70 7.17
N HIS A 56 2.65 1.40 8.22
CA HIS A 56 2.74 0.90 9.59
C HIS A 56 1.97 -0.42 9.76
N CYS A 57 0.74 -0.51 9.26
CA CYS A 57 -0.07 -1.73 9.31
C CYS A 57 0.59 -2.91 8.57
N VAL A 58 1.16 -2.67 7.38
CA VAL A 58 1.92 -3.69 6.64
C VAL A 58 3.15 -4.16 7.44
N ASN A 59 3.87 -3.27 8.11
CA ASN A 59 4.98 -3.65 8.99
C ASN A 59 4.52 -4.49 10.19
N MET A 60 3.33 -4.21 10.75
CA MET A 60 2.74 -5.02 11.82
C MET A 60 2.37 -6.42 11.32
N LEU A 61 1.78 -6.54 10.13
CA LEU A 61 1.52 -7.83 9.50
C LEU A 61 2.81 -8.60 9.24
N ARG A 62 3.83 -7.94 8.68
CA ARG A 62 5.17 -8.52 8.50
C ARG A 62 5.67 -9.13 9.81
N LYS A 63 5.76 -8.34 10.89
CA LYS A 63 6.25 -8.80 12.20
C LYS A 63 5.43 -9.97 12.76
N SER A 64 4.12 -10.04 12.50
CA SER A 64 3.26 -11.14 12.93
C SER A 64 3.52 -12.44 12.15
N LEU A 65 3.78 -12.36 10.85
CA LEU A 65 4.04 -13.53 9.99
C LEU A 65 5.37 -14.24 10.32
N TYR A 66 6.34 -13.52 10.90
CA TYR A 66 7.65 -14.08 11.26
C TYR A 66 7.69 -14.87 12.57
N LYS A 67 6.62 -14.89 13.38
CA LYS A 67 6.59 -15.58 14.69
C LYS A 67 6.34 -17.10 14.57
N ASP A 68 7.15 -17.81 13.79
CA ASP A 68 7.23 -19.28 13.73
C ASP A 68 6.18 -20.04 12.87
N GLN A 69 5.66 -19.43 11.79
CA GLN A 69 4.54 -20.01 11.01
C GLN A 69 4.93 -20.75 9.72
N TYR A 70 6.21 -20.79 9.32
CA TYR A 70 6.60 -21.40 8.03
C TYR A 70 6.95 -22.88 8.19
N HIS A 71 6.15 -23.75 7.56
CA HIS A 71 6.29 -25.20 7.57
C HIS A 71 6.62 -25.71 6.16
N GLU A 72 7.42 -26.76 6.06
CA GLU A 72 7.61 -27.46 4.78
C GLU A 72 6.26 -28.09 4.36
N GLY A 73 5.86 -27.92 3.09
CA GLY A 73 4.56 -28.39 2.62
C GLY A 73 4.37 -28.24 1.10
N GLU A 74 3.13 -28.39 0.62
CA GLU A 74 2.77 -28.39 -0.81
C GLU A 74 3.22 -27.14 -1.58
N HIS A 75 3.45 -26.01 -0.89
CA HIS A 75 3.88 -24.74 -1.49
C HIS A 75 5.39 -24.53 -1.45
N GLY A 76 6.18 -25.59 -1.29
CA GLY A 76 7.64 -25.57 -1.35
C GLY A 76 8.32 -25.47 0.01
N THR A 77 9.65 -25.29 -0.03
CA THR A 77 10.49 -25.25 1.17
C THR A 77 10.16 -24.06 2.07
N LYS A 78 10.45 -24.18 3.37
CA LYS A 78 10.34 -23.08 4.34
C LYS A 78 11.02 -21.78 3.84
N LYS A 79 12.20 -21.92 3.21
CA LYS A 79 12.96 -20.80 2.64
C LYS A 79 12.25 -20.14 1.46
N PHE A 80 11.64 -20.94 0.58
CA PHE A 80 10.86 -20.41 -0.53
C PHE A 80 9.60 -19.68 -0.05
N GLN A 81 8.89 -20.24 0.92
CA GLN A 81 7.71 -19.59 1.51
C GLN A 81 8.06 -18.26 2.17
N GLN A 82 9.17 -18.20 2.91
CA GLN A 82 9.67 -16.95 3.49
C GLN A 82 9.98 -15.91 2.40
N TYR A 83 10.74 -16.30 1.37
CA TYR A 83 11.04 -15.42 0.24
C TYR A 83 9.76 -14.94 -0.46
N HIS A 84 8.79 -15.82 -0.68
CA HIS A 84 7.54 -15.47 -1.34
C HIS A 84 6.75 -14.44 -0.54
N VAL A 85 6.62 -14.62 0.78
CA VAL A 85 5.98 -13.64 1.66
C VAL A 85 6.72 -12.30 1.64
N ASP A 86 8.04 -12.32 1.73
CA ASP A 86 8.84 -11.09 1.68
C ASP A 86 8.68 -10.33 0.36
N HIS A 87 8.71 -11.06 -0.75
CA HIS A 87 8.48 -10.51 -2.08
C HIS A 87 7.07 -9.91 -2.21
N CYS A 88 6.03 -10.61 -1.75
CA CYS A 88 4.66 -10.10 -1.73
C CYS A 88 4.53 -8.84 -0.87
N LEU A 89 5.11 -8.84 0.33
CA LEU A 89 5.10 -7.67 1.22
C LEU A 89 5.82 -6.48 0.61
N ASP A 90 6.91 -6.69 -0.12
CA ASP A 90 7.60 -5.60 -0.82
C ASP A 90 6.77 -5.06 -2.00
N ILE A 91 6.10 -5.91 -2.78
CA ILE A 91 5.16 -5.44 -3.82
C ILE A 91 4.06 -4.57 -3.21
N VAL A 92 3.48 -5.00 -2.09
CA VAL A 92 2.45 -4.21 -1.38
C VAL A 92 3.02 -2.87 -0.90
N ARG A 93 4.22 -2.87 -0.28
CA ARG A 93 4.91 -1.64 0.14
C ARG A 93 5.14 -0.69 -1.05
N GLN A 94 5.63 -1.22 -2.17
CA GLN A 94 5.85 -0.43 -3.39
C GLN A 94 4.54 0.16 -3.93
N ASN A 95 3.46 -0.63 -3.97
CA ASN A 95 2.16 -0.17 -4.42
C ASN A 95 1.59 0.95 -3.52
N ILE A 96 1.73 0.83 -2.20
CA ILE A 96 1.30 1.85 -1.24
C ILE A 96 2.06 3.15 -1.47
N GLN A 97 3.40 3.13 -1.60
CA GLN A 97 4.17 4.35 -1.86
C GLN A 97 3.90 4.92 -3.26
N CYS A 98 3.65 4.07 -4.26
CA CYS A 98 3.36 4.52 -5.62
C CYS A 98 2.02 5.25 -5.71
N ASN A 99 0.99 4.78 -5.00
CA ASN A 99 -0.33 5.40 -5.02
C ASN A 99 -0.50 6.49 -3.96
N SER A 100 0.22 6.40 -2.85
CA SER A 100 0.29 7.34 -1.72
C SER A 100 -1.02 8.07 -1.44
N ASP A 101 -1.88 7.46 -0.62
CA ASP A 101 -3.06 8.14 -0.13
C ASP A 101 -2.66 9.23 0.88
N LEU A 102 -2.93 10.49 0.51
CA LEU A 102 -2.60 11.68 1.29
C LEU A 102 -3.75 12.13 2.20
N THR A 103 -4.84 11.37 2.28
CA THR A 103 -5.96 11.67 3.17
C THR A 103 -5.45 11.86 4.60
N LEU A 104 -5.82 12.99 5.21
CA LEU A 104 -5.48 13.30 6.60
C LEU A 104 -6.35 12.47 7.52
N ILE A 105 -5.71 11.64 8.33
CA ILE A 105 -6.37 10.77 9.31
C ILE A 105 -6.17 11.35 10.73
N PRO A 106 -7.24 11.75 11.43
CA PRO A 106 -7.17 12.32 12.75
C PRO A 106 -6.91 11.26 13.82
N THR A 107 -6.54 11.71 15.02
CA THR A 107 -6.66 10.86 16.21
C THR A 107 -7.94 11.15 16.98
N ARG A 108 -8.51 10.12 17.58
CA ARG A 108 -9.72 10.19 18.39
C ARG A 108 -9.52 9.51 19.73
N TRP A 109 -10.07 10.11 20.79
CA TRP A 109 -10.10 9.50 22.11
C TRP A 109 -11.18 8.43 22.19
N TRP A 110 -10.86 7.28 22.77
CA TRP A 110 -11.84 6.23 23.04
C TRP A 110 -11.67 5.63 24.43
N ASP A 111 -12.68 5.81 25.28
CA ASP A 111 -12.69 5.33 26.66
C ASP A 111 -12.64 3.80 26.77
N GLY A 112 -13.27 3.10 25.83
CA GLY A 112 -13.30 1.63 25.81
C GLY A 112 -11.97 0.98 25.40
N LEU A 113 -11.01 1.77 24.93
CA LEU A 113 -9.74 1.26 24.44
C LEU A 113 -8.69 1.25 25.56
N GLY A 114 -8.48 0.08 26.17
CA GLY A 114 -7.56 -0.09 27.29
C GLY A 114 -8.19 0.16 28.67
N LYS A 115 -7.38 0.24 29.73
CA LYS A 115 -7.88 0.36 31.12
C LYS A 115 -8.34 1.77 31.51
N THR A 116 -7.86 2.80 30.81
CA THR A 116 -8.06 4.22 31.15
C THR A 116 -8.46 5.05 29.93
N GLY A 117 -8.93 4.40 28.87
CA GLY A 117 -9.04 5.02 27.54
C GLY A 117 -7.69 5.33 26.90
N ARG A 118 -7.71 5.55 25.59
CA ARG A 118 -6.54 6.05 24.84
C ARG A 118 -6.95 6.69 23.52
N ASN A 119 -6.08 7.56 23.02
CA ASN A 119 -6.15 7.99 21.63
C ASN A 119 -5.79 6.84 20.68
N PHE A 120 -6.51 6.77 19.58
CA PHE A 120 -6.21 5.91 18.44
C PHE A 120 -6.29 6.72 17.14
N ILE A 121 -5.67 6.19 16.10
CA ILE A 121 -5.71 6.78 14.77
C ILE A 121 -7.01 6.35 14.09
N ASP A 122 -7.79 7.33 13.66
CA ASP A 122 -9.09 7.13 13.03
C ASP A 122 -8.91 7.16 11.51
N SER A 123 -8.58 6.01 10.92
CA SER A 123 -8.37 5.88 9.47
C SER A 123 -9.68 5.72 8.68
N ASP A 124 -10.84 5.71 9.35
CA ASP A 124 -12.16 5.68 8.70
C ASP A 124 -12.57 7.08 8.22
N GLN A 125 -11.74 7.63 7.33
CA GLN A 125 -11.94 8.92 6.69
C GLN A 125 -12.40 8.77 5.25
N VAL A 126 -12.86 9.87 4.66
CA VAL A 126 -13.22 9.90 3.24
C VAL A 126 -11.95 9.95 2.40
N HIS A 127 -11.74 8.91 1.59
CA HIS A 127 -10.60 8.78 0.70
C HIS A 127 -10.98 9.07 -0.76
N THR A 128 -10.01 9.51 -1.55
CA THR A 128 -10.21 9.64 -3.00
C THR A 128 -9.73 8.38 -3.72
N CYS A 129 -10.68 7.61 -4.26
CA CYS A 129 -10.37 6.33 -4.89
C CYS A 129 -10.58 6.37 -6.41
N ARG A 130 -9.85 5.48 -7.12
CA ARG A 130 -10.24 5.07 -8.47
C ARG A 130 -11.55 4.30 -8.39
N ASN A 131 -12.38 4.39 -9.44
CA ASN A 131 -13.63 3.65 -9.48
C ASN A 131 -13.37 2.14 -9.58
N PHE A 132 -13.44 1.44 -8.44
CA PHE A 132 -13.17 0.01 -8.38
C PHE A 132 -14.22 -0.82 -9.11
N GLY A 133 -15.48 -0.37 -9.15
CA GLY A 133 -16.55 -1.02 -9.88
C GLY A 133 -16.23 -1.13 -11.37
N MET A 134 -15.79 -0.03 -11.99
CA MET A 134 -15.39 0.00 -13.40
C MET A 134 -14.17 -0.90 -13.67
N ILE A 135 -13.18 -0.90 -12.77
CA ILE A 135 -12.00 -1.78 -12.88
C ILE A 135 -12.44 -3.25 -12.86
N ARG A 136 -13.35 -3.61 -11.94
CA ARG A 136 -13.88 -4.97 -11.81
C ARG A 136 -14.70 -5.38 -13.02
N GLU A 137 -15.58 -4.53 -13.50
CA GLU A 137 -16.38 -4.78 -14.70
C GLU A 137 -15.49 -5.03 -15.91
N TRP A 138 -14.50 -4.16 -16.15
CA TRP A 138 -13.53 -4.33 -17.23
C TRP A 138 -12.77 -5.66 -17.10
N ALA A 139 -12.26 -6.00 -15.91
CA ALA A 139 -11.52 -7.25 -15.69
C ALA A 139 -12.41 -8.49 -15.90
N HIS A 140 -13.66 -8.46 -15.44
CA HIS A 140 -14.61 -9.53 -15.65
C HIS A 140 -14.95 -9.73 -17.12
N GLY A 141 -15.13 -8.65 -17.88
CA GLY A 141 -15.37 -8.73 -19.33
C GLY A 141 -14.22 -9.36 -20.13
N LYS A 142 -12.99 -9.31 -19.60
CA LYS A 142 -11.80 -9.95 -20.19
C LYS A 142 -11.57 -11.39 -19.71
N TRP A 143 -12.30 -11.85 -18.69
CA TRP A 143 -12.06 -13.14 -18.07
C TRP A 143 -12.36 -14.30 -19.02
N ASN A 144 -11.37 -15.16 -19.24
CA ASN A 144 -11.51 -16.44 -19.93
C ASN A 144 -10.88 -17.54 -19.07
N ARG A 145 -11.63 -18.62 -18.79
CA ARG A 145 -11.17 -19.74 -17.95
C ARG A 145 -9.89 -20.42 -18.47
N SER A 146 -9.56 -20.26 -19.75
CA SER A 146 -8.36 -20.81 -20.37
C SER A 146 -7.09 -19.97 -20.16
N HIS A 147 -7.18 -18.72 -19.70
CA HIS A 147 -6.04 -17.83 -19.45
C HIS A 147 -5.45 -17.99 -18.03
N ARG A 148 -5.42 -19.20 -17.50
CA ARG A 148 -4.74 -19.42 -16.21
C ARG A 148 -3.26 -19.18 -16.39
N VAL A 149 -2.62 -18.58 -15.38
CA VAL A 149 -1.16 -18.67 -15.25
C VAL A 149 -0.86 -20.16 -15.14
N GLY A 150 -0.45 -20.76 -16.25
CA GLY A 150 -0.11 -22.17 -16.32
C GLY A 150 1.30 -22.39 -15.80
N ASP A 151 1.58 -23.58 -15.29
CA ASP A 151 2.94 -24.00 -14.92
C ASP A 151 3.83 -24.29 -16.15
N MET A 152 3.26 -24.11 -17.35
CA MET A 152 3.92 -24.40 -18.62
C MET A 152 4.85 -23.24 -18.96
N HIS A 153 6.15 -23.45 -18.75
CA HIS A 153 7.19 -22.58 -19.28
C HIS A 153 7.09 -22.61 -20.81
N LEU A 154 6.47 -21.58 -21.41
CA LEU A 154 6.57 -21.39 -22.84
C LEU A 154 8.06 -21.23 -23.17
N PRO A 155 8.59 -21.96 -24.17
CA PRO A 155 9.98 -21.80 -24.56
C PRO A 155 10.23 -20.32 -24.88
N PRO A 156 11.44 -19.79 -24.58
CA PRO A 156 11.79 -18.42 -24.92
C PRO A 156 11.44 -18.17 -26.40
N VAL A 157 10.68 -17.11 -26.65
CA VAL A 157 10.47 -16.67 -28.02
C VAL A 157 11.85 -16.26 -28.55
N ASP A 158 12.34 -16.96 -29.57
CA ASP A 158 13.59 -16.60 -30.24
C ASP A 158 13.39 -15.29 -31.00
N LEU A 159 13.69 -14.18 -30.31
CA LEU A 159 13.60 -12.82 -30.86
C LEU A 159 14.60 -12.59 -32.01
N HIS A 160 15.54 -13.50 -32.26
CA HIS A 160 16.52 -13.35 -33.35
C HIS A 160 15.97 -13.72 -34.72
N HIS A 161 14.94 -14.59 -34.82
CA HIS A 161 14.38 -14.97 -36.12
C HIS A 161 13.54 -13.88 -36.80
N HIS A 162 13.06 -12.88 -36.06
CA HIS A 162 12.21 -11.81 -36.63
C HIS A 162 13.00 -10.65 -37.26
N ILE A 163 14.32 -10.59 -37.10
CA ILE A 163 15.14 -9.52 -37.67
C ILE A 163 15.61 -9.89 -39.09
N GLU A 164 15.91 -11.16 -39.37
CA GLU A 164 16.44 -11.58 -40.68
C GLU A 164 15.38 -11.54 -41.80
N ASP A 165 14.11 -11.82 -41.49
CA ASP A 165 13.02 -11.73 -42.48
C ASP A 165 12.67 -10.29 -42.88
N SER A 166 13.00 -9.30 -42.03
CA SER A 166 12.76 -7.88 -42.32
C SER A 166 13.87 -7.22 -43.14
N GLN A 167 15.06 -7.83 -43.18
CA GLN A 167 16.22 -7.30 -43.92
C GLN A 167 16.35 -7.87 -45.34
N HIS A 168 15.66 -8.98 -45.65
CA HIS A 168 15.64 -9.54 -47.02
C HIS A 168 14.53 -9.00 -47.93
N ALA A 169 13.62 -8.18 -47.43
CA ALA A 169 12.53 -7.60 -48.23
C ALA A 169 12.90 -6.28 -48.95
N GLU A 170 14.05 -5.66 -48.65
CA GLU A 170 14.44 -4.35 -49.21
C GLU A 170 15.45 -4.39 -50.37
N GLU A 171 15.99 -5.56 -50.78
CA GLU A 171 17.00 -5.64 -51.87
C GLU A 171 16.46 -6.05 -53.26
N HIS A 172 15.14 -6.21 -53.42
CA HIS A 172 14.54 -6.53 -54.73
C HIS A 172 13.42 -5.58 -55.10
N GLY A 173 13.79 -4.36 -55.48
CA GLY A 173 12.87 -3.44 -56.14
C GLY A 173 13.44 -2.05 -56.38
N ASP A 174 14.35 -1.89 -57.35
CA ASP A 174 14.15 -0.95 -58.47
C ASP A 174 15.24 -1.11 -59.53
N SER A 175 14.81 -1.30 -60.77
CA SER A 175 15.58 -1.30 -62.01
C SER A 175 14.91 -0.36 -62.99
#